data_AF-A0A804M1I9-F1
#
_entry.id   AF-A0A804M1I9-F1
#
_cell.length_a   1.000
_cell.length_b   1.000
_cell.length_c   1.000
_cell.angle_alpha   90.00
_cell.angle_beta   90.00
_cell.angle_gamma   90.00
#
_symmetry.space_group_name_H-M   'P 1'
#
loop_
_entity.id
_entity.type
_entity.pdbx_description
1 polymer ?
#
loop_
_entity_poly.entity_id
_entity_poly.type
_entity_poly.pdbx_seq_one_letter_code
_entity_poly.pdbx_strand_id
1 'polypeptide(L)'
;MISDAVLVLDRMPGQDTISWNSVISGCSSNGLNSEAIELFIRMWTQGQELDSVTLLSVLPACAQSRYWFAGRVVHGYSVKTGLIGETSLANSLLDMYSNCSDW
;
A
#
# COMPACT_ATOMS: atom_id res chain seq x y z
N MET A 1 -5.87 -18.57 2.75
CA MET A 1 -7.06 -18.34 3.59
C MET A 1 -7.43 -16.90 3.31
N ILE A 2 -8.61 -16.62 2.73
CA ILE A 2 -9.01 -15.24 2.43
C ILE A 2 -9.14 -14.50 3.77
N SER A 3 -8.40 -13.41 3.98
CA SER A 3 -8.46 -12.66 5.24
C SER A 3 -9.81 -11.94 5.39
N ASP A 4 -10.22 -11.65 6.63
CA ASP A 4 -11.48 -10.93 6.90
C ASP A 4 -11.53 -9.58 6.17
N ALA A 5 -10.39 -8.92 6.02
CA ALA A 5 -10.26 -7.68 5.26
C ALA A 5 -10.67 -7.83 3.78
N VAL A 6 -10.23 -8.91 3.13
CA VAL A 6 -10.62 -9.22 1.74
C VAL A 6 -12.11 -9.52 1.66
N LEU A 7 -12.66 -10.28 2.61
CA LEU A 7 -14.10 -10.59 2.65
C LEU A 7 -14.96 -9.35 2.84
N VAL A 8 -14.54 -8.41 3.68
CA VAL A 8 -15.24 -7.14 3.88
C VAL A 8 -15.27 -6.35 2.58
N LEU A 9 -14.11 -6.20 1.93
CA LEU A 9 -14.01 -5.47 0.67
C LEU A 9 -14.86 -6.12 -0.44
N ASP A 10 -14.85 -7.44 -0.53
CA ASP A 10 -15.64 -8.21 -1.52
C ASP A 10 -17.15 -8.13 -1.31
N ARG A 11 -17.60 -7.74 -0.12
CA ARG A 11 -19.02 -7.51 0.19
C ARG A 11 -19.47 -6.07 -0.06
N MET A 12 -18.55 -5.15 -0.36
CA MET A 12 -18.91 -3.75 -0.62
C MET A 12 -19.50 -3.60 -2.02
N PRO A 13 -20.71 -3.03 -2.17
CA PRO A 13 -21.26 -2.72 -3.48
C PRO A 13 -20.45 -1.56 -4.09
N GLY A 14 -19.73 -1.83 -5.18
CA GLY A 14 -18.96 -0.81 -5.90
C GLY A 14 -17.67 -0.40 -5.16
N GLN A 15 -16.66 -1.25 -5.20
CA GLN A 15 -15.33 -0.95 -4.67
C GLN A 15 -14.74 0.27 -5.40
N ASP A 16 -14.57 1.38 -4.69
CA ASP A 16 -13.91 2.60 -5.15
C ASP A 16 -12.57 2.82 -4.42
N THR A 17 -11.78 3.80 -4.88
CA THR A 17 -10.47 4.14 -4.29
C THR A 17 -10.56 4.38 -2.77
N ILE A 18 -11.65 4.97 -2.28
CA ILE A 18 -11.85 5.23 -0.84
C ILE A 18 -11.99 3.92 -0.06
N SER A 19 -12.79 2.98 -0.56
CA SER A 19 -12.99 1.68 0.08
C SER A 19 -11.69 0.86 0.12
N TRP A 20 -10.93 0.83 -0.98
CA TRP A 20 -9.60 0.19 -1.04
C TRP A 20 -8.65 0.81 -0.02
N ASN A 21 -8.50 2.14 -0.04
CA ASN A 21 -7.62 2.86 0.86
C ASN A 21 -7.97 2.60 2.32
N SER A 22 -9.26 2.55 2.65
CA SER A 22 -9.74 2.27 4.01
C SER A 22 -9.32 0.87 4.48
N VAL A 23 -9.51 -0.16 3.65
CA VAL A 23 -9.16 -1.54 4.03
C VAL A 23 -7.64 -1.75 4.06
N ILE A 24 -6.90 -1.20 3.10
CA ILE A 24 -5.43 -1.28 3.06
C ILE A 24 -4.83 -0.57 4.29
N SER A 25 -5.27 0.65 4.58
CA SER A 25 -4.82 1.43 5.74
C SER A 25 -5.14 0.72 7.05
N GLY A 26 -6.34 0.14 7.15
CA GLY A 26 -6.76 -0.67 8.30
C GLY A 26 -5.85 -1.89 8.51
N CYS A 27 -5.54 -2.64 7.45
CA CYS A 27 -4.62 -3.78 7.54
C CYS A 27 -3.21 -3.35 7.98
N SER A 28 -2.67 -2.33 7.30
CA SER A 28 -1.33 -1.79 7.56
C SER A 28 -1.16 -1.30 8.99
N SER A 29 -2.14 -0.55 9.50
CA SER A 29 -2.12 -0.01 10.87
C SER A 29 -2.28 -1.08 11.95
N ASN A 30 -2.86 -2.23 11.61
CA ASN A 30 -3.01 -3.38 12.52
C ASN A 30 -1.89 -4.42 12.37
N GLY A 31 -0.82 -4.11 11.62
CA GLY A 31 0.30 -5.03 11.41
C GLY A 31 -0.01 -6.22 10.49
N LEU A 32 -1.17 -6.22 9.82
CA LEU A 32 -1.55 -7.19 8.79
C LEU A 32 -0.85 -6.84 7.47
N ASN A 33 0.49 -6.85 7.53
CA ASN A 33 1.33 -6.28 6.47
C ASN A 33 1.22 -7.06 5.16
N SER A 34 1.11 -8.39 5.23
CA SER A 34 0.99 -9.22 4.02
C SER A 34 -0.35 -8.99 3.33
N GLU A 35 -1.42 -8.88 4.11
CA GLU A 35 -2.78 -8.62 3.64
C GLU A 35 -2.90 -7.22 3.03
N ALA A 36 -2.29 -6.20 3.65
CA ALA A 36 -2.24 -4.85 3.11
C ALA A 36 -1.57 -4.82 1.73
N ILE A 37 -0.46 -5.54 1.57
CA ILE A 37 0.28 -5.65 0.30
C ILE A 37 -0.52 -6.46 -0.73
N GLU A 38 -1.16 -7.56 -0.33
CA GLU A 38 -2.00 -8.36 -1.22
C GLU A 38 -3.18 -7.54 -1.77
N LEU A 39 -3.87 -6.80 -0.90
CA LEU A 39 -4.95 -5.89 -1.28
C LEU A 39 -4.48 -4.77 -2.20
N PHE A 40 -3.32 -4.16 -1.91
CA PHE A 40 -2.70 -3.18 -2.78
C PHE A 40 -2.41 -3.75 -4.19
N ILE A 41 -1.82 -4.94 -4.28
CA ILE A 41 -1.54 -5.60 -5.56
C ILE A 41 -2.85 -5.91 -6.29
N ARG A 42 -3.88 -6.35 -5.56
CA ARG A 42 -5.21 -6.60 -6.12
C ARG A 42 -5.84 -5.32 -6.68
N MET A 43 -5.81 -4.23 -5.93
CA MET A 43 -6.28 -2.90 -6.38
C MET A 43 -5.61 -2.51 -7.71
N TRP A 44 -4.27 -2.57 -7.76
CA TRP A 44 -3.50 -2.25 -8.96
C TRP A 44 -3.85 -3.12 -10.16
N THR A 45 -3.92 -4.44 -9.95
CA THR A 45 -4.17 -5.40 -11.03
C THR A 45 -5.59 -5.36 -11.56
N GLN A 46 -6.54 -4.82 -10.78
CA GLN A 46 -7.90 -4.52 -11.23
C GLN A 46 -8.03 -3.18 -11.96
N GLY A 47 -6.91 -2.47 -12.20
CA GLY A 47 -6.90 -1.20 -12.92
C GLY A 47 -7.49 -0.04 -12.14
N GLN A 48 -7.61 -0.16 -10.82
CA GLN A 48 -7.98 0.97 -9.96
C GLN A 48 -6.84 1.98 -9.93
N GLU A 49 -7.17 3.26 -9.96
CA GLU A 49 -6.20 4.34 -9.85
C GLU A 49 -5.61 4.37 -8.44
N LEU A 50 -4.28 4.38 -8.35
CA LEU A 50 -3.62 4.61 -7.08
C LEU A 50 -3.38 6.09 -6.88
N ASP A 51 -3.84 6.60 -5.74
CA ASP A 51 -3.56 7.96 -5.27
C ASP A 51 -2.48 7.96 -4.18
N SER A 52 -2.08 9.14 -3.71
CA SER A 52 -1.08 9.25 -2.65
C SER A 52 -1.52 8.59 -1.35
N VAL A 53 -2.82 8.55 -1.05
CA VAL A 53 -3.37 7.88 0.13
C VAL A 53 -3.14 6.38 0.04
N THR A 54 -3.33 5.76 -1.13
CA THR A 54 -3.05 4.34 -1.34
C THR A 54 -1.57 4.04 -1.06
N LEU A 55 -0.67 4.84 -1.64
CA LEU A 55 0.78 4.62 -1.52
C LEU A 55 1.25 4.81 -0.07
N LEU A 56 0.78 5.86 0.59
CA LEU A 56 1.05 6.10 2.02
C LEU A 56 0.50 4.99 2.91
N SER A 57 -0.62 4.37 2.55
CA SER A 57 -1.22 3.30 3.34
C SER A 57 -0.43 1.99 3.25
N VAL A 58 0.15 1.66 2.09
CA VAL A 58 0.89 0.40 1.90
C VAL A 58 2.37 0.49 2.30
N LEU A 59 2.98 1.69 2.28
CA LEU A 59 4.41 1.84 2.56
C LEU A 59 4.83 1.36 3.97
N PRO A 60 4.08 1.62 5.06
CA PRO A 60 4.40 1.09 6.38
C PRO A 60 4.39 -0.45 6.39
N ALA A 61 3.46 -1.07 5.67
CA ALA A 61 3.44 -2.53 5.51
C ALA A 61 4.67 -3.03 4.74
N CYS A 62 5.10 -2.33 3.69
CA CYS A 62 6.34 -2.63 2.96
C CYS A 62 7.61 -2.42 3.80
N ALA A 63 7.60 -1.50 4.77
CA ALA A 63 8.72 -1.26 5.66
C ALA A 63 8.85 -2.37 6.73
N GLN A 64 7.71 -2.78 7.29
CA GLN A 64 7.66 -3.80 8.35
C GLN A 64 7.74 -5.23 7.81
N SER A 65 7.35 -5.45 6.55
CA SER A 65 7.50 -6.74 5.90
C SER A 65 8.74 -6.72 5.02
N ARG A 66 9.48 -7.83 4.93
CA ARG A 66 10.65 -7.93 4.04
C ARG A 66 10.28 -7.93 2.54
N TYR A 67 9.09 -7.45 2.18
CA TYR A 67 8.56 -7.34 0.82
C TYR A 67 9.04 -6.05 0.13
N TRP A 68 10.35 -5.85 0.10
CA TRP A 68 11.03 -4.68 -0.49
C TRP A 68 10.66 -4.44 -1.96
N PHE A 69 10.29 -5.51 -2.66
CA PHE A 69 9.83 -5.43 -4.04
C PHE A 69 8.59 -4.54 -4.18
N ALA A 70 7.60 -4.67 -3.28
CA ALA A 70 6.40 -3.82 -3.30
C ALA A 70 6.76 -2.34 -3.04
N GLY A 71 7.64 -2.07 -2.07
CA GLY A 71 8.14 -0.72 -1.81
C GLY A 71 8.85 -0.08 -3.02
N ARG A 72 9.63 -0.87 -3.78
CA ARG A 72 10.28 -0.41 -5.03
C ARG A 72 9.27 -0.14 -6.15
N VAL A 73 8.22 -0.97 -6.26
CA VAL A 73 7.12 -0.74 -7.21
C VAL A 73 6.39 0.56 -6.89
N VAL A 74 6.06 0.78 -5.61
CA VAL A 74 5.46 2.03 -5.13
C VAL A 74 6.35 3.22 -5.48
N HIS A 75 7.65 3.16 -5.15
CA HIS A 75 8.60 4.22 -5.48
C HIS A 75 8.63 4.53 -7.00
N GLY A 76 8.75 3.50 -7.84
CA GLY A 76 8.77 3.68 -9.29
C GLY A 76 7.48 4.30 -9.83
N TYR A 77 6.32 3.91 -9.27
CA TYR A 77 5.05 4.55 -9.61
C TYR A 77 5.00 6.01 -9.19
N SER A 78 5.41 6.33 -7.95
CA SER A 78 5.43 7.71 -7.44
C SER A 78 6.27 8.65 -8.31
N VAL A 79 7.40 8.17 -8.83
CA VAL A 79 8.23 8.95 -9.78
C VAL A 79 7.50 9.13 -11.11
N LYS A 80 6.90 8.07 -11.65
CA LYS A 80 6.21 8.10 -12.94
C LYS A 80 4.98 9.02 -12.93
N THR A 81 4.27 9.11 -11.81
CA THR A 81 3.06 9.93 -11.67
C THR A 81 3.33 11.32 -11.10
N GLY A 82 4.56 11.63 -10.68
CA GLY A 82 4.92 12.90 -10.06
C GLY A 82 4.53 13.02 -8.58
N LEU A 83 3.90 11.99 -8.00
CA LEU A 83 3.53 11.96 -6.58
C LEU A 83 4.75 11.99 -5.65
N ILE A 84 5.95 11.65 -6.14
CA ILE A 84 7.20 11.75 -5.37
C ILE A 84 7.50 13.19 -4.88
N GLY A 85 6.89 14.20 -5.50
CA GLY A 85 6.99 15.59 -5.03
C GLY A 85 6.22 15.86 -3.73
N GLU A 86 5.33 14.97 -3.31
CA GLU A 86 4.64 15.08 -2.02
C GLU A 86 5.57 14.72 -0.87
N THR A 87 5.81 15.68 0.03
CA THR A 87 6.71 15.52 1.18
C THR A 87 6.34 14.32 2.06
N SER A 88 5.04 14.06 2.26
CA SER A 88 4.55 12.90 3.01
C SER A 88 5.00 11.59 2.38
N LEU A 89 4.85 11.46 1.06
CA LEU A 89 5.20 10.25 0.34
C LEU A 89 6.71 10.06 0.27
N ALA A 90 7.46 11.13 0.02
CA ALA A 90 8.93 11.11 0.06
C ALA A 90 9.46 10.65 1.42
N ASN A 91 8.92 11.19 2.52
CA ASN A 91 9.30 10.79 3.88
C ASN A 91 8.95 9.33 4.17
N SER A 92 7.77 8.86 3.75
CA SER A 92 7.36 7.47 3.95
C SER A 92 8.22 6.48 3.14
N LEU A 93 8.67 6.88 1.95
CA LEU A 93 9.64 6.11 1.18
C LEU A 93 11.01 6.05 1.86
N LEU A 94 11.48 7.17 2.41
CA LEU A 94 12.72 7.21 3.18
C LEU A 94 12.66 6.28 4.39
N ASP A 95 11.55 6.30 5.15
CA ASP A 95 11.32 5.39 6.27
C ASP A 95 11.33 3.91 5.84
N MET A 96 10.65 3.60 4.72
CA MET A 96 10.65 2.25 4.16
C MET A 96 12.07 1.79 3.81
N TYR A 97 12.87 2.63 3.15
CA TYR A 97 14.25 2.30 2.80
C TYR A 97 15.19 2.28 4.02
N SER A 98 14.99 3.12 5.04
CA SER A 98 15.82 3.08 6.25
C SER A 98 15.64 1.77 7.01
N ASN A 99 14.40 1.27 7.12
CA ASN A 99 14.12 -0.04 7.72
C ASN A 99 14.61 -1.23 6.85
N CYS A 100 14.95 -1.02 5.58
CA CYS A 100 15.61 -2.03 4.75
C CYS A 100 17.08 -2.26 5.11
N SER A 101 17.71 -1.35 5.87
CA SER A 101 19.16 -1.25 6.02
C SER A 101 19.77 -2.20 7.06
N ASP A 102 18.95 -2.95 7.80
CA ASP A 102 19.39 -3.86 8.87
C ASP A 102 19.91 -5.21 8.32
N TRP A 103 20.84 -5.17 7.36
CA TRP A 103 21.65 -6.32 6.91
C TRP A 103 23.07 -6.23 7.45
#